data_AF-A0A8S0PGH9-F1
#
_entry.id   AF-A0A8S0PGH9-F1
#
_cell.length_a   1.000
_cell.length_b   1.000
_cell.length_c   1.000
_cell.angle_alpha   90.00
_cell.angle_beta   90.00
_cell.angle_gamma   90.00
#
_symmetry.space_group_name_H-M   'P 1'
#
loop_
_entity.id
_entity.type
_entity.pdbx_description
1 polymer ?
#
loop_
_entity_poly.entity_id
_entity_poly.type
_entity_poly.pdbx_seq_one_letter_code
_entity_poly.pdbx_strand_id
1 'polypeptide(L)'
;MLLQTICRNVVIIKSSKDTRYAVDSVVTHDGTKFPCWALPDLSSFRQKFGANAYDRLDVIGIDEAQFFDDLYEFCCEAADLDGKILVVAGLDGDYMRRTFGSVLDIIPLADTVTKLTARCELCGKRAFFTLRKTDETRTELIGGADVYMPVCRQHYVNGQAARNVEAQKIPNDLIVEAAATLV
;
A
#
# COMPACT_ATOMS: atom_id res chain seq x y z
N MET A 1 -1.02 -18.75 12.68
CA MET A 1 -0.67 -19.96 11.91
C MET A 1 0.77 -19.78 11.42
N LEU A 2 1.68 -20.68 11.81
CA LEU A 2 3.11 -20.61 11.46
C LEU A 2 3.32 -21.31 10.12
N LEU A 3 3.93 -20.64 9.15
CA LEU A 3 4.42 -21.27 7.92
C LEU A 3 5.84 -21.77 8.20
N GLN A 4 6.04 -23.09 8.27
CA GLN A 4 7.36 -23.66 8.47
C GLN A 4 8.04 -23.85 7.11
N THR A 5 8.89 -22.91 6.71
CA THR A 5 9.69 -23.02 5.47
C THR A 5 11.14 -23.24 5.87
N ILE A 6 11.59 -24.49 5.82
CA ILE A 6 12.96 -24.95 6.10
C ILE A 6 13.51 -24.36 7.42
N CYS A 7 13.10 -24.97 8.54
CA CYS A 7 13.59 -24.69 9.90
C CYS A 7 13.38 -23.27 10.45
N ARG A 8 12.58 -22.42 9.81
CA ARG A 8 12.20 -21.11 10.33
C ARG A 8 10.71 -21.00 10.63
N ASN A 9 10.40 -20.37 11.75
CA ASN A 9 9.06 -19.99 12.18
C ASN A 9 8.68 -18.67 11.52
N VAL A 10 7.81 -18.75 10.51
CA VAL A 10 7.38 -17.59 9.71
C VAL A 10 5.94 -17.23 10.05
N VAL A 11 5.69 -15.93 10.14
CA VAL A 11 4.35 -15.35 10.19
C VAL A 11 4.19 -14.31 9.09
N ILE A 12 2.98 -14.17 8.55
CA ILE A 12 2.62 -13.09 7.63
C ILE A 12 1.56 -12.24 8.32
N ILE A 13 1.73 -10.93 8.26
CA ILE A 13 0.82 -9.90 8.76
C ILE A 13 0.31 -9.11 7.55
N LYS A 14 -0.97 -8.75 7.56
CA LYS A 14 -1.53 -7.78 6.61
C LYS A 14 -2.36 -6.74 7.34
N SER A 15 -2.52 -5.56 6.76
CA SER A 15 -3.41 -4.56 7.33
C SER A 15 -4.87 -5.03 7.28
N SER A 16 -5.60 -4.84 8.37
CA SER A 16 -7.05 -5.08 8.42
C SER A 16 -7.83 -4.09 7.55
N LYS A 17 -7.20 -2.99 7.12
CA LYS A 17 -7.77 -2.07 6.13
C LYS A 17 -7.90 -2.73 4.75
N ASP A 18 -7.08 -3.75 4.44
CA ASP A 18 -7.20 -4.50 3.19
C ASP A 18 -8.21 -5.65 3.29
N THR A 19 -9.37 -5.43 2.66
CA THR A 19 -10.50 -6.36 2.60
C THR A 19 -10.75 -6.95 1.20
N ARG A 20 -9.85 -6.74 0.23
CA ARG A 20 -10.11 -7.03 -1.20
C ARG A 20 -10.34 -8.51 -1.55
N TYR A 21 -9.70 -9.43 -0.83
CA TYR A 21 -9.73 -10.85 -1.20
C TYR A 21 -10.21 -11.78 -0.08
N ALA A 22 -9.66 -11.64 1.13
CA ALA A 22 -10.05 -12.40 2.32
C ALA A 22 -9.48 -11.75 3.58
N VAL A 23 -10.16 -11.92 4.71
CA VAL A 23 -9.72 -11.39 6.01
C VAL A 23 -8.52 -12.19 6.56
N ASP A 24 -8.46 -13.50 6.30
CA ASP A 24 -7.56 -14.43 7.02
C ASP A 24 -6.38 -14.91 6.16
N SER A 25 -6.29 -14.44 4.91
CA SER A 25 -5.23 -14.82 4.00
C SER A 25 -4.77 -13.65 3.14
N VAL A 26 -3.46 -13.58 2.90
CA VAL A 26 -2.90 -12.83 1.80
C VAL A 26 -3.17 -13.62 0.52
N VAL A 27 -3.75 -12.95 -0.47
CA VAL A 27 -4.02 -13.52 -1.79
C VAL A 27 -3.20 -12.74 -2.81
N THR A 28 -2.23 -13.39 -3.41
CA THR A 28 -1.46 -12.82 -4.49
C THR A 28 -2.32 -12.71 -5.75
N HIS A 29 -1.97 -11.80 -6.65
CA HIS A 29 -2.68 -11.63 -7.92
C HIS A 29 -2.67 -12.91 -8.80
N ASP A 30 -1.72 -13.82 -8.59
CA ASP A 30 -1.67 -15.13 -9.28
C ASP A 30 -2.58 -16.20 -8.65
N GLY A 31 -3.32 -15.86 -7.59
CA GLY A 31 -4.30 -16.73 -6.94
C GLY A 31 -3.74 -17.57 -5.79
N THR A 32 -2.45 -17.46 -5.45
CA THR A 32 -1.86 -18.16 -4.31
C THR A 32 -2.35 -17.55 -3.00
N LYS A 33 -2.73 -18.41 -2.04
CA LYS A 33 -3.22 -17.97 -0.72
C LYS A 33 -2.27 -18.39 0.38
N PHE A 34 -1.85 -17.44 1.19
CA PHE A 34 -1.05 -17.69 2.38
C PHE A 34 -1.81 -17.23 3.63
N PRO A 35 -1.81 -18.00 4.71
CA PRO A 35 -2.45 -17.58 5.94
C PRO A 35 -1.72 -16.39 6.57
N CYS A 36 -2.49 -15.43 7.08
CA CYS A 36 -1.93 -14.22 7.67
C CYS A 36 -2.71 -13.75 8.90
N TRP A 37 -2.08 -12.87 9.67
CA TRP A 37 -2.71 -12.11 10.74
C TRP A 37 -3.16 -10.75 10.19
N ALA A 38 -4.48 -10.52 10.15
CA ALA A 38 -5.02 -9.20 9.86
C ALA A 38 -4.97 -8.34 11.13
N LEU A 39 -4.27 -7.21 11.07
CA LEU A 39 -4.12 -6.29 12.21
C LEU A 39 -4.38 -4.85 11.79
N PRO A 40 -4.99 -4.03 12.67
CA PRO A 40 -5.12 -2.58 12.43
C PRO A 40 -3.80 -1.82 12.61
N ASP A 41 -2.92 -2.33 13.47
CA ASP A 41 -1.63 -1.74 13.87
C ASP A 41 -0.62 -2.87 14.13
N LEU A 42 0.67 -2.61 13.97
CA LEU A 42 1.75 -3.59 14.18
C LEU A 42 2.16 -3.69 15.65
N SER A 43 2.07 -2.58 16.40
CA SER A 43 2.42 -2.49 17.81
C SER A 43 1.64 -3.48 18.70
N SER A 44 0.38 -3.80 18.36
CA SER A 44 -0.40 -4.83 19.09
C SER A 44 -0.05 -6.27 18.72
N PHE A 45 0.79 -6.51 17.71
CA PHE A 45 1.09 -7.86 17.21
C PHE A 45 1.67 -8.76 18.29
N ARG A 46 2.71 -8.32 19.01
CA ARG A 46 3.39 -9.13 20.02
C ARG A 46 2.44 -9.59 21.13
N GLN A 47 1.56 -8.70 21.58
CA GLN A 47 0.57 -9.02 22.61
C GLN A 47 -0.50 -10.00 22.08
N LYS A 48 -1.07 -9.74 20.90
CA LYS A 48 -2.14 -10.55 20.30
C LYS A 48 -1.66 -11.94 19.88
N PHE A 49 -0.43 -12.04 19.37
CA PHE A 49 0.21 -13.30 19.00
C PHE A 49 0.66 -14.09 20.23
N GLY A 50 0.96 -13.39 21.33
CA GLY A 50 1.50 -13.93 22.56
C GLY A 50 3.02 -13.87 22.58
N ALA A 51 3.58 -13.24 23.63
CA ALA A 51 5.02 -12.97 23.74
C ALA A 51 5.90 -14.22 23.51
N ASN A 52 5.60 -15.32 24.20
CA ASN A 52 6.35 -16.58 24.03
C ASN A 52 6.27 -17.16 22.60
N ALA A 53 5.17 -16.94 21.89
CA ALA A 53 5.04 -17.34 20.49
C ALA A 53 5.85 -16.41 19.58
N TYR A 54 5.80 -15.11 19.84
CA TYR A 54 6.55 -14.09 19.11
C TYR A 54 8.05 -14.30 19.23
N ASP A 55 8.56 -14.59 20.42
CA ASP A 55 9.99 -14.80 20.66
C ASP A 55 10.54 -15.98 19.84
N ARG A 56 9.70 -16.96 19.51
CA ARG A 56 10.05 -18.12 18.66
C ARG A 56 9.99 -17.82 17.16
N LEU A 57 9.48 -16.68 16.73
CA LEU A 57 9.47 -16.29 15.31
C LEU A 57 10.88 -15.96 14.84
N ASP A 58 11.21 -16.41 13.64
CA ASP A 58 12.45 -16.05 12.95
C ASP A 58 12.19 -14.98 11.89
N VAL A 59 11.03 -15.06 11.22
CA VAL A 59 10.69 -14.20 10.07
C VAL A 59 9.29 -13.63 10.22
N ILE A 60 9.16 -12.33 10.00
CA ILE A 60 7.89 -11.61 9.97
C ILE A 60 7.73 -10.99 8.58
N GLY A 61 6.77 -11.51 7.81
CA GLY A 61 6.32 -10.91 6.56
C GLY A 61 5.25 -9.86 6.85
N ILE A 62 5.37 -8.66 6.29
CA ILE A 62 4.37 -7.59 6.38
C ILE A 62 3.93 -7.26 4.96
N ASP A 63 2.66 -7.48 4.67
CA ASP A 63 2.05 -7.15 3.38
C ASP A 63 1.17 -5.90 3.49
N GLU A 64 1.04 -5.17 2.38
CA GLU A 64 0.33 -3.90 2.28
C GLU A 64 0.82 -2.88 3.34
N ALA A 65 2.13 -2.81 3.52
CA ALA A 65 2.80 -2.08 4.60
C ALA A 65 2.47 -0.58 4.64
N GLN A 66 2.10 0.02 3.50
CA GLN A 66 1.71 1.43 3.42
C GLN A 66 0.49 1.81 4.27
N PHE A 67 -0.26 0.84 4.78
CA PHE A 67 -1.42 1.07 5.63
C PHE A 67 -1.12 1.08 7.14
N PHE A 68 0.12 0.76 7.54
CA PHE A 68 0.56 0.76 8.92
C PHE A 68 1.33 2.04 9.23
N ASP A 69 0.74 2.90 10.07
CA ASP A 69 1.35 4.15 10.50
C ASP A 69 2.56 3.92 11.43
N ASP A 70 2.57 2.79 12.15
CA ASP A 70 3.59 2.35 13.11
C ASP A 70 4.64 1.40 12.48
N LEU A 71 4.75 1.38 11.15
CA LEU A 71 5.69 0.52 10.42
C LEU A 71 7.15 0.78 10.77
N TYR A 72 7.55 2.04 10.88
CA TYR A 72 8.94 2.40 11.13
C TYR A 72 9.40 1.93 12.51
N GLU A 73 8.62 2.26 13.54
CA GLU A 73 8.89 1.88 14.94
C GLU A 73 8.91 0.36 15.08
N PHE A 74 7.93 -0.34 14.50
CA PHE A 74 7.89 -1.80 14.52
C PHE A 74 9.12 -2.42 13.86
N CYS A 75 9.52 -1.92 12.68
CA CYS A 75 10.69 -2.45 11.98
C CYS A 75 11.98 -2.25 12.77
N CYS A 76 12.17 -1.08 13.37
CA CYS A 76 13.30 -0.76 14.22
C CYS A 76 13.37 -1.71 15.43
N GLU A 77 12.27 -1.85 16.19
CA GLU A 77 12.24 -2.74 17.35
C GLU A 77 12.44 -4.22 16.96
N ALA A 78 11.70 -4.72 15.97
CA ALA A 78 11.73 -6.13 15.61
C ALA A 78 13.07 -6.54 14.99
N ALA A 79 13.69 -5.71 14.16
CA ALA A 79 14.97 -6.03 13.53
C ALA A 79 16.16 -5.81 14.49
N ASP A 80 16.26 -4.61 15.09
CA ASP A 80 17.47 -4.20 15.81
C ASP A 80 17.52 -4.73 17.25
N LEU A 81 16.36 -4.89 17.90
CA LEU A 81 16.28 -5.29 19.31
C LEU A 81 15.88 -6.77 19.46
N ASP A 82 14.88 -7.22 18.71
CA ASP A 82 14.36 -8.59 18.83
C ASP A 82 15.06 -9.60 17.90
N GLY A 83 15.90 -9.14 16.97
CA GLY A 83 16.68 -9.98 16.05
C GLY A 83 15.84 -10.73 15.03
N LYS A 84 14.69 -10.18 14.62
CA LYS A 84 13.78 -10.79 13.63
C LYS A 84 14.20 -10.43 12.21
N ILE A 85 14.02 -11.36 11.28
CA ILE A 85 14.14 -11.08 9.85
C ILE A 85 12.80 -10.51 9.37
N LEU A 86 12.82 -9.32 8.77
CA LEU A 86 11.63 -8.67 8.24
C LEU A 86 11.58 -8.76 6.72
N VAL A 87 10.42 -9.13 6.17
CA VAL A 87 10.14 -9.07 4.74
C VAL A 87 8.93 -8.15 4.55
N VAL A 88 9.17 -6.93 4.11
CA VAL A 88 8.14 -5.90 3.98
C VAL A 88 7.78 -5.68 2.52
N ALA A 89 6.49 -5.79 2.21
CA ALA A 89 5.90 -5.50 0.91
C ALA A 89 4.85 -4.40 1.05
N GLY A 90 4.92 -3.41 0.18
CA GLY A 90 3.98 -2.29 0.16
C GLY A 90 4.18 -1.39 -1.05
N LEU A 91 3.23 -0.48 -1.24
CA LEU A 91 3.28 0.53 -2.27
C LEU A 91 4.20 1.67 -1.82
N ASP A 92 5.19 2.01 -2.66
CA ASP A 92 6.13 3.10 -2.38
C ASP A 92 5.54 4.49 -2.69
N GLY A 93 4.45 4.53 -3.45
CA GLY A 93 3.68 5.74 -3.66
C GLY A 93 2.21 5.52 -4.02
N ASP A 94 1.41 6.54 -3.78
CA ASP A 94 -0.01 6.58 -4.05
C ASP A 94 -0.32 6.80 -5.55
N TYR A 95 -1.60 6.89 -5.89
CA TYR A 95 -2.05 7.16 -7.27
C TYR A 95 -1.63 8.53 -7.81
N MET A 96 -1.18 9.45 -6.94
CA MET A 96 -0.62 10.75 -7.27
C MET A 96 0.92 10.75 -7.34
N ARG A 97 1.57 9.58 -7.10
CA ARG A 97 3.03 9.41 -6.92
C ARG A 97 3.61 10.15 -5.71
N ARG A 98 2.79 10.44 -4.71
CA ARG A 98 3.25 10.90 -3.40
C ARG A 98 3.63 9.69 -2.56
N THR A 99 4.40 9.91 -1.50
CA THR A 99 4.75 8.86 -0.54
C THR A 99 3.47 8.23 0.02
N PHE A 100 3.46 6.91 0.20
CA PHE A 100 2.31 6.20 0.76
C PHE A 100 2.70 5.55 2.09
N GLY A 101 2.16 6.10 3.17
CA GLY A 101 2.50 5.68 4.53
C GLY A 101 4.00 5.80 4.78
N SER A 102 4.52 4.92 5.64
CA SER A 102 5.91 4.94 6.11
C SER A 102 6.82 3.97 5.34
N VAL A 103 6.40 3.47 4.18
CA VAL A 103 7.17 2.47 3.39
C VAL A 103 8.53 3.01 2.94
N LEU A 104 8.61 4.29 2.61
CA LEU A 104 9.89 4.90 2.24
C LEU A 104 10.78 5.17 3.45
N ASP A 105 10.21 5.33 4.64
CA ASP A 105 10.93 5.68 5.86
C ASP A 105 11.76 4.50 6.39
N ILE A 106 11.38 3.27 6.04
CA ILE A 106 12.14 2.06 6.40
C ILE A 106 13.30 1.74 5.44
N ILE A 107 13.44 2.44 4.32
CA ILE A 107 14.54 2.22 3.36
C ILE A 107 15.92 2.35 4.01
N PRO A 108 16.20 3.36 4.86
CA PRO A 108 17.49 3.46 5.56
C PRO A 108 17.77 2.31 6.55
N LEU A 109 16.73 1.63 7.02
CA LEU A 109 16.85 0.45 7.91
C LEU A 109 17.07 -0.85 7.11
N ALA A 110 16.71 -0.87 5.83
CA ALA A 110 16.64 -2.08 5.04
C ALA A 110 18.00 -2.53 4.50
N ASP A 111 18.36 -3.79 4.74
CA ASP A 111 19.54 -4.41 4.14
C ASP A 111 19.43 -4.52 2.60
N THR A 112 18.22 -4.73 2.09
CA THR A 112 17.94 -4.84 0.65
C THR A 112 16.61 -4.18 0.30
N VAL A 113 16.57 -3.53 -0.86
CA VAL A 113 15.35 -2.92 -1.40
C VAL A 113 15.17 -3.35 -2.85
N THR A 114 14.01 -3.93 -3.15
CA THR A 114 13.66 -4.35 -4.52
C THR A 114 12.42 -3.60 -4.99
N LYS A 115 12.59 -2.71 -5.97
CA LYS A 115 11.45 -2.05 -6.64
C LYS A 115 10.94 -2.89 -7.80
N LEU A 116 9.78 -3.52 -7.60
CA LEU A 116 9.12 -4.32 -8.62
C LEU A 116 8.50 -3.44 -9.72
N THR A 117 8.29 -4.03 -10.89
CA THR A 117 7.60 -3.38 -12.01
C THR A 117 6.52 -4.28 -12.57
N ALA A 118 5.37 -3.70 -12.90
CA ALA A 118 4.27 -4.38 -13.55
C ALA A 118 4.36 -4.27 -15.08
N ARG A 119 3.32 -4.74 -15.78
CA ARG A 119 3.13 -4.52 -17.21
C ARG A 119 2.10 -3.41 -17.42
N CYS A 120 2.42 -2.42 -18.25
CA CYS A 120 1.52 -1.32 -18.56
C CYS A 120 0.30 -1.83 -19.32
N GLU A 121 -0.89 -1.58 -18.79
CA GLU A 121 -2.15 -2.03 -19.43
C GLU A 121 -2.36 -1.41 -20.81
N LEU A 122 -1.82 -0.21 -21.06
CA LEU A 122 -2.04 0.52 -22.33
C LEU A 122 -1.05 0.17 -23.44
N CYS A 123 0.18 -0.23 -23.12
CA CYS A 123 1.20 -0.50 -24.15
C CYS A 123 2.08 -1.71 -23.92
N GLY A 124 1.84 -2.49 -22.86
CA GLY A 124 2.58 -3.72 -22.59
C GLY A 124 4.04 -3.55 -22.15
N LYS A 125 4.59 -2.33 -22.12
CA LYS A 125 5.93 -2.01 -21.59
C LYS A 125 5.95 -2.09 -20.07
N ARG A 126 7.13 -1.97 -19.45
CA ARG A 126 7.26 -1.90 -17.98
C ARG A 126 6.44 -0.74 -17.42
N ALA A 127 5.64 -1.04 -16.40
CA ALA A 127 4.87 -0.09 -15.62
C ALA A 127 5.52 0.13 -14.26
N PHE A 128 5.52 1.40 -13.85
CA PHE A 128 6.17 1.86 -12.61
C PHE A 128 5.20 2.62 -11.70
N PHE A 129 3.99 2.90 -12.18
CA PHE A 129 3.03 3.75 -11.50
C PHE A 129 1.65 3.11 -11.54
N THR A 130 0.90 3.38 -10.48
CA THR A 130 -0.52 3.08 -10.41
C THR A 130 -1.29 4.32 -10.85
N LEU A 131 -2.17 4.19 -11.84
CA LEU A 131 -3.11 5.23 -12.26
C LEU A 131 -4.50 4.85 -11.78
N ARG A 132 -5.20 5.79 -11.12
CA ARG A 132 -6.60 5.63 -10.73
C ARG A 132 -7.51 5.88 -11.94
N LYS A 133 -8.42 4.94 -12.21
CA LYS A 133 -9.42 4.96 -13.28
C LYS A 133 -10.66 5.79 -12.91
N THR A 134 -10.99 5.90 -11.63
CA THR A 134 -12.19 6.59 -11.13
C THR A 134 -11.92 8.02 -10.70
N ASP A 135 -12.98 8.81 -10.55
CA ASP A 135 -12.95 10.22 -10.14
C ASP A 135 -12.89 10.46 -8.63
N GLU A 136 -12.92 9.40 -7.83
CA GLU A 136 -12.68 9.52 -6.40
C GLU A 136 -11.31 10.14 -6.10
N THR A 137 -11.31 11.11 -5.18
CA THR A 137 -10.11 11.88 -4.81
C THR A 137 -9.42 11.39 -3.54
N ARG A 138 -10.09 10.56 -2.72
CA ARG A 138 -9.54 10.03 -1.46
C ARG A 138 -8.22 9.30 -1.68
N THR A 139 -7.18 9.60 -0.92
CA THR A 139 -5.87 8.94 -1.06
C THR A 139 -5.99 7.43 -0.90
N GLU A 140 -6.59 7.00 0.21
CA GLU A 140 -6.88 5.60 0.48
C GLU A 140 -8.25 5.23 -0.09
N LEU A 141 -8.24 4.44 -1.16
CA LEU A 141 -9.42 3.78 -1.70
C LEU A 141 -9.06 2.32 -1.98
N ILE A 142 -9.63 1.42 -1.20
CA ILE A 142 -9.43 -0.02 -1.32
C ILE A 142 -10.15 -0.49 -2.59
N GLY A 143 -9.38 -0.98 -3.56
CA GLY A 143 -9.90 -1.38 -4.87
C GLY A 143 -8.88 -2.21 -5.65
N GLY A 144 -9.35 -2.90 -6.67
CA GLY A 144 -8.54 -3.76 -7.54
C GLY A 144 -8.35 -3.15 -8.93
N ALA A 145 -8.40 -4.02 -9.94
CA ALA A 145 -8.23 -3.64 -11.36
C ALA A 145 -9.39 -2.78 -11.92
N ASP A 146 -10.52 -2.75 -11.22
CA ASP A 146 -11.67 -1.89 -11.49
C ASP A 146 -11.37 -0.42 -11.17
N VAL A 147 -10.61 -0.17 -10.11
CA VAL A 147 -10.27 1.19 -9.65
C VAL A 147 -8.91 1.66 -10.16
N TYR A 148 -7.96 0.73 -10.35
CA TYR A 148 -6.57 1.07 -10.64
C TYR A 148 -6.02 0.31 -11.86
N MET A 149 -4.97 0.88 -12.48
CA MET A 149 -4.18 0.22 -13.51
C MET A 149 -2.68 0.54 -13.38
N PRO A 150 -1.79 -0.45 -13.59
CA PRO A 150 -0.38 -0.20 -13.78
C PRO A 150 -0.11 0.46 -15.13
N VAL A 151 0.64 1.56 -15.13
CA VAL A 151 1.01 2.32 -16.32
C VAL A 151 2.49 2.68 -16.37
N CYS A 152 3.00 2.86 -17.58
CA CYS A 152 4.33 3.44 -17.80
C CYS A 152 4.29 4.97 -17.56
N ARG A 153 5.47 5.60 -17.52
CA ARG A 153 5.61 7.05 -17.25
C ARG A 153 4.77 7.91 -18.19
N GLN A 154 4.87 7.64 -19.50
CA GLN A 154 4.16 8.40 -20.52
C GLN A 154 2.65 8.35 -20.31
N HIS A 155 2.11 7.14 -20.12
CA HIS A 155 0.68 6.94 -19.95
C HIS A 155 0.14 7.51 -18.65
N TYR A 156 0.93 7.49 -17.57
CA TYR A 156 0.53 8.20 -16.36
C TYR A 156 0.43 9.71 -16.61
N VAL A 157 1.46 10.33 -17.20
CA VAL A 157 1.48 11.79 -17.42
C VAL A 157 0.33 12.21 -18.33
N ASN A 158 0.11 11.48 -19.41
CA ASN A 158 -1.00 11.74 -20.33
C ASN A 158 -2.37 11.52 -19.66
N GLY A 159 -2.50 10.44 -18.88
CA GLY A 159 -3.74 10.14 -18.16
C GLY A 159 -4.09 11.22 -17.13
N GLN A 160 -3.10 11.71 -16.37
CA GLN A 160 -3.30 12.81 -15.42
C GLN A 160 -3.63 14.13 -16.13
N ALA A 161 -2.98 14.42 -17.27
CA ALA A 161 -3.27 15.63 -18.05
C ALA A 161 -4.71 15.62 -18.59
N ALA A 162 -5.20 14.49 -19.11
CA ALA A 162 -6.58 14.35 -19.55
C ALA A 162 -7.58 14.63 -18.42
N ARG A 163 -7.32 14.09 -17.22
CA ARG A 163 -8.15 14.29 -16.03
C ARG A 163 -8.15 15.72 -15.51
N ASN A 164 -6.99 16.40 -15.52
CA ASN A 164 -6.92 17.81 -15.15
C ASN A 164 -7.71 18.71 -16.12
N VAL A 165 -7.74 18.35 -17.41
CA VAL A 165 -8.53 19.07 -18.41
C VAL A 165 -10.02 18.81 -18.23
N GLU A 166 -10.44 17.59 -17.89
CA GLU A 166 -11.84 17.26 -17.59
C GLU A 166 -12.32 17.92 -16.28
N ALA A 167 -11.49 17.96 -15.24
CA ALA A 167 -11.79 18.67 -14.00
C ALA A 167 -11.95 20.19 -14.20
N GLN A 168 -11.26 20.77 -15.20
CA GLN A 168 -11.39 22.18 -15.59
C GLN A 168 -12.58 22.45 -16.54
N LYS A 169 -13.29 21.41 -17.03
CA LYS A 169 -14.45 21.53 -17.93
C LYS A 169 -15.80 21.42 -17.22
N ILE A 170 -15.83 21.29 -15.89
CA ILE A 170 -17.06 21.32 -15.09
C ILE A 170 -17.52 22.80 -14.96
N PRO A 171 -18.79 23.14 -15.25
CA PRO A 171 -19.13 24.37 -15.95
C PRO A 171 -19.07 25.64 -15.10
N ASN A 172 -18.68 26.72 -15.78
CA ASN A 172 -18.73 28.12 -15.34
C ASN A 172 -20.19 28.65 -15.23
N ASP A 173 -21.18 27.77 -15.01
CA ASP A 173 -22.60 28.12 -14.96
C ASP A 173 -23.04 28.39 -13.52
N LEU A 174 -22.39 29.35 -12.86
CA LEU A 174 -22.90 30.06 -11.70
C LEU A 174 -22.32 31.49 -11.69
N ILE A 175 -22.53 32.23 -12.78
CA ILE A 175 -22.57 33.69 -12.70
C ILE A 175 -23.98 34.04 -12.20
N VAL A 176 -24.11 34.22 -10.89
CA VAL A 176 -25.16 35.07 -10.34
C VAL A 176 -24.48 36.36 -9.93
N GLU A 177 -24.68 37.39 -10.76
CA GLU A 177 -24.30 38.76 -10.44
C GLU A 177 -24.93 39.17 -9.10
N ALA A 178 -24.10 39.56 -8.13
CA ALA A 178 -24.54 40.32 -6.98
C ALA A 178 -24.07 41.76 -7.16
N ALA A 179 -24.98 42.62 -7.62
CA ALA A 179 -24.81 44.06 -7.53
C ALA A 179 -24.86 44.47 -6.05
N ALA A 180 -23.78 45.04 -5.54
CA ALA A 180 -23.77 45.72 -4.25
C ALA A 180 -23.76 47.24 -4.50
N THR A 181 -24.91 47.86 -4.28
CA THR A 181 -25.03 49.32 -4.13
C THR A 181 -24.39 49.71 -2.80
N LEU A 182 -23.44 50.65 -2.83
CA LEU A 182 -22.90 51.29 -1.63
C LEU A 182 -24.02 51.94 -0.81
N VAL A 183 -24.10 51.57 0.47
CA VAL A 183 -24.36 52.48 1.59
C VAL A 183 -23.48 52.04 2.75
#